data_AF-A0A1E3KCZ5-F1
#
_entry.id   AF-A0A1E3KCZ5-F1
#
_cell.length_a   1.000
_cell.length_b   1.000
_cell.length_c   1.000
_cell.angle_alpha   90.00
_cell.angle_beta   90.00
_cell.angle_gamma   90.00
#
_symmetry.space_group_name_H-M   'P 1'
#
loop_
_entity.id
_entity.type
_entity.pdbx_description
1 polymer ?
#
loop_
_entity_poly.entity_id
_entity_poly.type
_entity_poly.pdbx_seq_one_letter_code
_entity_poly.pdbx_strand_id
1 'polypeptide(L)'
;MDTERQTSPTPSSTHNDIEDEAILVPSETDEILEDFMYQLDTNISRNESLRQYEDLFQTARNSIYSAVQSEVKSTLKAEVASRRREGRTAEGSMKSVEVCPKTVGVDSDLRIQFKGLSVYGEGWSGEQTFFDLSIEP
;
A
#
# COMPACT_ATOMS: atom_id res chain seq x y z
N MET A 1 -36.84 49.50 -6.71
CA MET A 1 -36.93 48.51 -5.62
C MET A 1 -36.38 47.20 -6.15
N ASP A 2 -35.06 47.13 -6.06
CA ASP A 2 -34.23 46.00 -5.63
C ASP A 2 -34.47 44.62 -6.26
N THR A 3 -33.76 44.42 -7.38
CA THR A 3 -33.12 43.16 -7.74
C THR A 3 -32.03 42.86 -6.71
N GLU A 4 -31.99 41.65 -6.14
CA GLU A 4 -30.75 40.86 -5.96
C GLU A 4 -31.05 39.49 -5.33
N ARG A 5 -30.97 38.46 -6.18
CA ARG A 5 -30.74 37.07 -5.74
C ARG A 5 -29.26 36.96 -5.39
N GLN A 6 -28.94 36.85 -4.09
CA GLN A 6 -27.66 36.30 -3.64
C GLN A 6 -27.89 34.92 -3.04
N THR A 7 -27.68 33.88 -3.85
CA THR A 7 -27.29 32.57 -3.34
C THR A 7 -25.78 32.60 -3.14
N SER A 8 -25.34 32.76 -1.90
CA SER A 8 -23.93 32.63 -1.51
C SER A 8 -23.43 31.22 -1.82
N PRO A 9 -22.25 31.04 -2.45
CA PRO A 9 -21.59 29.74 -2.46
C PRO A 9 -21.03 29.46 -1.06
N THR A 10 -21.41 28.34 -0.46
CA THR A 10 -20.80 27.85 0.79
C THR A 10 -19.33 27.51 0.52
N PRO A 11 -18.36 28.00 1.31
CA PRO A 11 -16.96 27.67 1.13
C PRO A 11 -16.68 26.24 1.63
N SER A 12 -16.21 25.41 0.70
CA SER A 12 -15.21 24.35 0.83
C SER A 12 -15.16 23.53 2.14
N SER A 13 -15.89 22.41 2.15
CA SER A 13 -15.69 21.29 3.09
C SER A 13 -14.59 20.31 2.66
N THR A 14 -13.80 20.67 1.64
CA THR A 14 -12.83 19.78 0.96
C THR A 14 -11.50 19.63 1.70
N HIS A 15 -11.19 20.54 2.63
CA HIS A 15 -9.84 20.65 3.19
C HIS A 15 -9.63 19.81 4.47
N ASN A 16 -10.72 19.38 5.13
CA ASN A 16 -10.64 18.61 6.38
C ASN A 16 -10.51 17.10 6.10
N ASP A 17 -11.24 16.56 5.11
CA ASP A 17 -11.25 15.11 4.83
C ASP A 17 -9.86 14.56 4.43
N ILE A 18 -9.01 15.38 3.80
CA ILE A 18 -7.67 14.97 3.33
C ILE A 18 -6.62 15.05 4.46
N GLU A 19 -6.80 15.92 5.45
CA GLU A 19 -5.93 15.95 6.64
C GLU A 19 -6.22 14.75 7.55
N ASP A 20 -7.45 14.25 7.56
CA ASP A 20 -7.83 13.04 8.27
C ASP A 20 -7.24 11.77 7.63
N GLU A 21 -7.14 11.68 6.30
CA GLU A 21 -6.55 10.51 5.62
C GLU A 21 -5.06 10.30 5.91
N ALA A 22 -4.28 11.39 5.98
CA ALA A 22 -2.84 11.29 6.27
C ALA A 22 -2.56 10.71 7.67
N ILE A 23 -3.48 10.94 8.62
CA ILE A 23 -3.40 10.43 10.00
C ILE A 23 -3.65 8.92 10.05
N LEU A 24 -4.43 8.38 9.11
CA LEU A 24 -4.76 6.95 9.00
C LEU A 24 -3.64 6.12 8.37
N VAL A 25 -2.73 6.74 7.61
CA VAL A 25 -1.65 6.01 6.91
C VAL A 25 -0.90 5.01 7.79
N PRO A 26 -0.47 5.33 9.03
CA PRO A 26 0.22 4.37 9.87
C PRO A 26 -0.62 3.13 10.20
N SER A 27 -1.87 3.31 10.68
CA SER A 27 -2.72 2.18 11.06
C SER A 27 -3.12 1.34 9.85
N GLU A 28 -3.45 1.98 8.73
CA GLU A 28 -3.83 1.27 7.51
C GLU A 28 -2.63 0.53 6.92
N THR A 29 -1.40 1.08 7.02
CA THR A 29 -0.17 0.36 6.63
C THR A 29 -0.02 -0.93 7.40
N ASP A 30 -0.27 -0.91 8.72
CA ASP A 30 -0.10 -2.08 9.58
C ASP A 30 -1.15 -3.14 9.25
N GLU A 31 -2.42 -2.77 9.05
CA GLU A 31 -3.48 -3.69 8.61
C GLU A 31 -3.15 -4.36 7.25
N ILE A 32 -2.73 -3.56 6.26
CA ILE A 32 -2.32 -4.05 4.93
C ILE A 32 -1.15 -5.04 5.04
N LEU A 33 -0.20 -4.77 5.94
CA LEU A 33 0.95 -5.65 6.16
C LEU A 33 0.58 -6.95 6.85
N GLU A 34 -0.33 -6.94 7.81
CA GLU A 34 -0.81 -8.16 8.45
C GLU A 34 -1.43 -9.11 7.41
N ASP A 35 -2.27 -8.57 6.53
CA ASP A 35 -2.88 -9.33 5.44
C ASP A 35 -1.85 -9.84 4.45
N PHE A 36 -0.89 -9.00 4.03
CA PHE A 36 0.20 -9.42 3.15
C PHE A 36 1.04 -10.55 3.75
N MET A 37 1.44 -10.44 5.02
CA MET A 37 2.24 -11.46 5.69
C MET A 37 1.48 -12.78 5.85
N TYR A 38 0.19 -12.71 6.18
CA TYR A 38 -0.67 -13.89 6.24
C TYR A 38 -0.77 -14.61 4.88
N GLN A 39 -0.94 -13.86 3.79
CA GLN A 39 -0.96 -14.41 2.44
C GLN A 39 0.39 -14.99 2.04
N LEU A 40 1.49 -14.33 2.39
CA LEU A 40 2.84 -14.82 2.13
C LEU A 40 3.09 -16.17 2.82
N ASP A 41 2.76 -16.29 4.12
CA ASP A 41 2.88 -17.55 4.87
C ASP A 41 2.03 -18.66 4.26
N THR A 42 0.82 -18.33 3.85
CA THR A 42 -0.10 -19.26 3.17
C THR A 42 0.48 -19.72 1.83
N ASN A 43 1.10 -18.82 1.07
CA ASN A 43 1.70 -19.14 -0.22
C ASN A 43 2.98 -19.97 -0.08
N ILE A 44 3.84 -19.68 0.90
CA ILE A 44 5.04 -20.47 1.20
C ILE A 44 4.66 -21.90 1.56
N SER A 45 3.69 -22.07 2.47
CA SER A 45 3.27 -23.41 2.93
C SER A 45 2.61 -24.26 1.84
N ARG A 46 1.89 -23.63 0.89
CA ARG A 46 1.17 -24.31 -0.19
C ARG A 46 1.99 -24.54 -1.45
N ASN A 47 3.00 -23.71 -1.71
CA ASN A 47 3.82 -23.81 -2.91
C ASN A 47 5.06 -24.66 -2.64
N GLU A 48 5.13 -25.86 -3.23
CA GLU A 48 6.24 -26.80 -3.02
C GLU A 48 7.62 -26.20 -3.33
N SER A 49 7.70 -25.31 -4.31
CA SER A 49 8.96 -24.65 -4.70
C SER A 49 9.46 -23.63 -3.66
N LEU A 50 8.55 -23.05 -2.87
CA LEU A 50 8.87 -22.12 -1.80
C LEU A 50 8.99 -22.81 -0.45
N ARG A 51 8.26 -23.91 -0.22
CA ARG A 51 8.26 -24.66 1.04
C ARG A 51 9.65 -25.15 1.44
N GLN A 52 10.50 -25.52 0.47
CA GLN A 52 11.89 -25.91 0.75
C GLN A 52 12.75 -24.76 1.32
N TYR A 53 12.28 -23.51 1.25
CA TYR A 53 12.92 -22.32 1.77
C TYR A 53 12.17 -21.71 2.96
N GLU A 54 11.22 -22.42 3.58
CA GLU A 54 10.39 -21.88 4.67
C GLU A 54 11.22 -21.29 5.82
N ASP A 55 12.30 -21.96 6.24
CA ASP A 55 13.23 -21.47 7.27
C ASP A 55 13.89 -20.14 6.88
N LEU A 56 14.19 -19.95 5.60
CA LEU A 56 14.77 -18.72 5.06
C LEU A 56 13.79 -17.56 5.20
N PHE A 57 12.52 -17.77 4.80
CA PHE A 57 11.46 -16.78 4.94
C PHE A 57 11.18 -16.46 6.42
N GLN A 58 11.23 -17.47 7.29
CA GLN A 58 11.03 -17.26 8.71
C GLN A 58 12.17 -16.47 9.35
N THR A 59 13.42 -16.70 8.93
CA THR A 59 14.59 -15.92 9.37
C THR A 59 14.47 -14.47 8.89
N ALA A 60 14.11 -14.28 7.62
CA ALA A 60 13.97 -12.97 6.98
C ALA A 60 12.70 -12.21 7.38
N ARG A 61 11.82 -12.78 8.21
CA ARG A 61 10.43 -12.28 8.42
C ARG A 61 10.38 -10.80 8.78
N ASN A 62 11.25 -10.35 9.69
CA ASN A 62 11.31 -8.95 10.10
C ASN A 62 11.84 -8.03 8.99
N SER A 63 12.81 -8.52 8.20
CA SER A 63 13.36 -7.81 7.05
C SER A 63 12.32 -7.67 5.94
N ILE A 64 11.55 -8.74 5.65
CA ILE A 64 10.40 -8.73 4.74
C ILE A 64 9.38 -7.70 5.20
N TYR A 65 8.93 -7.80 6.45
CA TYR A 65 7.96 -6.87 7.01
C TYR A 65 8.42 -5.42 6.86
N SER A 66 9.64 -5.09 7.28
CA SER A 66 10.16 -3.72 7.26
C SER A 66 10.32 -3.16 5.85
N ALA A 67 10.79 -3.98 4.90
CA ALA A 67 10.96 -3.57 3.51
C ALA A 67 9.60 -3.27 2.86
N VAL A 68 8.63 -4.18 3.01
CA VAL A 68 7.29 -3.99 2.45
C VAL A 68 6.55 -2.84 3.14
N GLN A 69 6.72 -2.67 4.47
CA GLN A 69 6.13 -1.56 5.24
C GLN A 69 6.56 -0.21 4.67
N SER A 70 7.85 -0.09 4.37
CA SER A 70 8.43 1.15 3.87
C SER A 70 7.81 1.54 2.53
N GLU A 71 7.64 0.57 1.63
CA GLU A 71 7.09 0.79 0.30
C GLU A 71 5.59 1.06 0.31
N VAL A 72 4.83 0.32 1.12
CA VAL A 72 3.40 0.58 1.34
C VAL A 72 3.20 1.98 1.90
N LYS A 73 3.89 2.31 3.00
CA LYS A 73 3.79 3.63 3.63
C LYS A 73 4.19 4.76 2.68
N SER A 74 5.23 4.56 1.88
CA SER A 74 5.66 5.55 0.88
C SER A 74 4.57 5.77 -0.17
N THR A 75 3.99 4.68 -0.69
CA THR A 75 2.93 4.72 -1.71
C THR A 75 1.66 5.37 -1.16
N LEU A 76 1.22 5.00 0.06
CA LEU A 76 0.04 5.61 0.68
C LEU A 76 0.22 7.11 0.86
N LYS A 77 1.39 7.56 1.34
CA LYS A 77 1.69 9.00 1.48
C LYS A 77 1.70 9.73 0.15
N ALA A 78 2.27 9.12 -0.90
CA ALA A 78 2.35 9.71 -2.22
C ALA A 78 0.95 9.91 -2.81
N GLU A 79 0.07 8.92 -2.68
CA GLU A 79 -1.33 9.04 -3.13
C GLU A 79 -2.08 10.13 -2.37
N VAL A 80 -2.04 10.13 -1.03
CA VAL A 80 -2.72 11.16 -0.22
C VAL A 80 -2.22 12.56 -0.59
N ALA A 81 -0.91 12.73 -0.79
CA ALA A 81 -0.33 14.00 -1.23
C ALA A 81 -0.76 14.39 -2.67
N SER A 82 -0.92 13.41 -3.55
CA SER A 82 -1.42 13.61 -4.92
C SER A 82 -2.87 14.10 -4.90
N ARG A 83 -3.76 13.38 -4.19
CA ARG A 83 -5.17 13.75 -4.03
C ARG A 83 -5.34 15.14 -3.42
N ARG A 84 -4.54 15.46 -2.40
CA ARG A 84 -4.49 16.81 -1.79
C ARG A 84 -4.19 17.89 -2.83
N ARG A 85 -3.25 17.63 -3.74
CA ARG A 85 -2.85 18.59 -4.79
C ARG A 85 -3.92 18.74 -5.86
N GLU A 86 -4.59 17.65 -6.19
CA GLU A 86 -5.63 17.61 -7.23
C GLU A 86 -7.00 18.07 -6.72
N GLY A 87 -7.15 18.30 -5.41
CA GLY A 87 -8.42 18.70 -4.78
C GLY A 87 -9.48 17.59 -4.83
N ARG A 88 -9.06 16.32 -5.01
CA ARG A 88 -9.96 15.16 -4.93
C ARG A 88 -10.25 14.85 -3.47
N THR A 89 -11.52 14.71 -3.12
CA THR A 89 -11.98 14.21 -1.81
C THR A 89 -12.10 12.71 -1.85
N ALA A 90 -11.45 11.99 -0.93
CA ALA A 90 -11.73 10.62 -0.47
C ALA A 90 -12.30 9.57 -1.45
N GLU A 91 -12.06 9.71 -2.75
CA GLU A 91 -12.34 8.66 -3.73
C GLU A 91 -11.22 7.63 -3.59
N GLY A 92 -11.56 6.51 -2.95
CA GLY A 92 -10.66 5.37 -2.76
C GLY A 92 -10.25 5.18 -1.31
N SER A 93 -10.74 4.10 -0.70
CA SER A 93 -10.41 3.70 0.67
C SER A 93 -8.99 3.12 0.75
N MET A 94 -8.25 3.40 1.83
CA MET A 94 -7.01 2.65 2.12
C MET A 94 -7.31 1.18 2.44
N LYS A 95 -8.55 0.86 2.88
CA LYS A 95 -8.99 -0.50 3.18
C LYS A 95 -9.14 -1.41 1.96
N SER A 96 -9.18 -0.85 0.76
CA SER A 96 -9.15 -1.65 -0.48
C SER A 96 -7.74 -1.84 -1.01
N VAL A 97 -6.72 -1.37 -0.28
CA VAL A 97 -5.33 -1.48 -0.71
C VAL A 97 -4.81 -2.89 -0.46
N GLU A 98 -4.26 -3.48 -1.50
CA GLU A 98 -3.61 -4.78 -1.45
C GLU A 98 -2.16 -4.68 -1.93
N VAL A 99 -1.32 -5.58 -1.42
CA VAL A 99 0.07 -5.72 -1.80
C VAL A 99 0.26 -7.04 -2.52
N CYS A 100 0.63 -6.98 -3.80
CA CYS A 100 0.69 -8.15 -4.67
C CYS A 100 2.01 -8.24 -5.43
N PRO A 101 2.92 -9.16 -5.05
CA PRO A 101 4.04 -9.53 -5.91
C PRO A 101 3.56 -10.31 -7.13
N LYS A 102 4.12 -10.01 -8.32
CA LYS A 102 3.93 -10.86 -9.50
C LYS A 102 4.60 -12.22 -9.32
N THR A 103 5.81 -12.23 -8.76
CA THR A 103 6.53 -13.46 -8.46
C THR A 103 7.27 -13.33 -7.14
N VAL A 104 7.24 -14.40 -6.35
CA VAL A 104 8.07 -14.58 -5.16
C VAL A 104 9.02 -15.75 -5.42
N GLY A 105 10.29 -15.60 -5.07
CA GLY A 105 11.28 -16.65 -5.25
C GLY A 105 12.51 -16.44 -4.39
N VAL A 106 13.45 -17.39 -4.49
CA VAL A 106 14.77 -17.32 -3.85
C VAL A 106 15.82 -17.46 -4.94
N ASP A 107 16.83 -16.59 -4.95
CA ASP A 107 17.91 -16.64 -5.94
C ASP A 107 19.07 -17.56 -5.50
N SER A 108 20.13 -17.61 -6.32
CA SER A 108 21.31 -18.45 -6.06
C SER A 108 22.09 -18.04 -4.82
N ASP A 109 21.94 -16.79 -4.38
CA ASP A 109 22.62 -16.23 -3.21
C ASP A 109 21.73 -16.33 -1.94
N LEU A 110 20.65 -17.11 -2.00
CA LEU A 110 19.65 -17.27 -0.94
C LEU A 110 18.97 -15.96 -0.55
N ARG A 111 18.83 -15.02 -1.48
CA ARG A 111 18.04 -13.81 -1.26
C ARG A 111 16.61 -14.02 -1.71
N ILE A 112 15.68 -13.50 -0.92
CA ILE A 112 14.25 -13.56 -1.21
C ILE A 112 13.92 -12.43 -2.19
N GLN A 113 13.31 -12.78 -3.31
CA GLN A 113 12.98 -11.88 -4.41
C GLN A 113 11.46 -11.70 -4.49
N PHE A 114 10.98 -10.47 -4.36
CA PHE A 114 9.62 -10.08 -4.71
C PHE A 114 9.68 -9.25 -5.97
N LYS A 115 9.31 -9.82 -7.13
CA LYS A 115 9.34 -9.09 -8.41
C LYS A 115 7.99 -8.52 -8.77
N GLY A 116 8.00 -7.30 -9.28
CA GLY A 116 6.80 -6.58 -9.65
C GLY A 116 5.81 -6.49 -8.49
N LEU A 117 6.31 -6.19 -7.29
CA LEU A 117 5.50 -5.94 -6.12
C LEU A 117 4.68 -4.67 -6.35
N SER A 118 3.36 -4.80 -6.34
CA SER A 118 2.43 -3.70 -6.53
C SER A 118 1.65 -3.39 -5.27
N VAL A 119 1.48 -2.11 -4.98
CA VAL A 119 0.53 -1.59 -3.97
C VAL A 119 -0.62 -0.93 -4.73
N TYR A 120 -1.83 -1.46 -4.63
CA TYR A 120 -2.97 -0.98 -5.42
C TYR A 120 -4.23 -0.91 -4.57
N GLY A 121 -5.09 0.09 -4.80
CA GLY A 121 -6.41 0.20 -4.15
C GLY A 121 -7.48 0.69 -5.10
N GLU A 122 -8.72 0.27 -4.90
CA GLU A 122 -9.86 0.74 -5.71
C GLU A 122 -10.06 2.25 -5.54
N GLY A 123 -10.24 2.97 -6.66
CA GLY A 123 -10.40 4.44 -6.67
C GLY A 123 -9.09 5.22 -6.58
N TRP A 124 -7.94 4.54 -6.48
CA TRP A 124 -6.63 5.18 -6.48
C TRP A 124 -6.23 5.62 -7.89
N SER A 125 -5.37 6.65 -7.96
CA SER A 125 -4.96 7.32 -9.21
C SER A 125 -4.32 6.41 -10.28
N GLY A 126 -4.14 5.12 -9.98
CA GLY A 126 -3.92 4.07 -10.98
C GLY A 126 -2.46 3.85 -11.35
N GLU A 127 -1.52 4.63 -10.81
CA GLU A 127 -0.11 4.27 -10.86
C GLU A 127 0.14 3.12 -9.89
N GLN A 128 0.00 1.88 -10.40
CA GLN A 128 0.55 0.70 -9.73
C GLN A 128 2.06 0.90 -9.61
N THR A 129 2.53 1.21 -8.41
CA THR A 129 3.96 1.30 -8.14
C THR A 129 4.51 -0.13 -8.18
N PHE A 130 5.38 -0.43 -9.13
CA PHE A 130 6.07 -1.71 -9.20
C PHE A 130 7.49 -1.55 -8.69
N PHE A 131 7.86 -2.36 -7.71
CA PHE A 131 9.22 -2.43 -7.21
C PHE A 131 9.66 -3.89 -7.11
N ASP A 132 10.95 -4.11 -7.32
CA ASP A 132 11.60 -5.38 -7.09
C ASP A 132 12.31 -5.29 -5.73
N LEU A 133 11.96 -6.18 -4.80
CA LEU A 133 12.64 -6.29 -3.51
C LEU A 133 13.55 -7.52 -3.50
N SER A 134 14.79 -7.31 -3.04
CA SER A 134 15.75 -8.37 -2.77
C SER A 134 16.10 -8.31 -1.29
N ILE A 135 15.75 -9.36 -0.54
CA ILE A 135 15.84 -9.38 0.92
C ILE A 135 16.88 -10.41 1.35
N GLU A 136 17.84 -9.95 2.14
CA GLU A 136 18.81 -10.81 2.80
C GLU A 136 18.18 -11.42 4.05
N PRO A 137 18.37 -12.73 4.30
CA PRO A 137 17.84 -13.41 5.48
C PRO A 137 18.37 -12.88 6.80
#